data_AF-A0A836QVR7-F1
#
_entry.id   AF-A0A836QVR7-F1
#
_cell.length_a   1.000
_cell.length_b   1.000
_cell.length_c   1.000
_cell.angle_alpha   90.00
_cell.angle_beta   90.00
_cell.angle_gamma   90.00
#
_symmetry.space_group_name_H-M   'P 1'
#
loop_
_entity.id
_entity.type
_entity.pdbx_description
1 polymer ?
#
loop_
_entity_poly.entity_id
_entity_poly.type
_entity_poly.pdbx_seq_one_letter_code
_entity_poly.pdbx_strand_id
1 'polypeptide(L)' 'MKKFTSTDTYVTTPELELSVNAAITLERPLLIKGEPGTGKTLLAEEIAKSLKTDIVQWHIKSTTKAQQGLYEY' A
#
# COMPACT_ATOMS: atom_id res chain seq x y z
N MET A 1 -4.25 -14.94 10.27
CA MET A 1 -4.12 -13.86 9.27
C MET A 1 -3.04 -14.22 8.28
N LYS A 2 -3.26 -13.95 6.99
CA LYS A 2 -2.22 -14.11 5.96
C LYS A 2 -1.20 -12.99 6.11
N LYS A 3 0.07 -13.35 6.23
CA LYS A 3 1.19 -12.40 6.20
C LYS A 3 1.55 -12.10 4.75
N PHE A 4 1.86 -10.85 4.45
CA PHE A 4 2.48 -10.45 3.20
C PHE A 4 3.94 -10.90 3.17
N THR A 5 4.38 -11.44 2.05
CA THR A 5 5.78 -11.83 1.75
C THR A 5 6.06 -11.54 0.27
N SER A 6 7.30 -11.73 -0.17
CA SER A 6 7.68 -11.61 -1.58
C SER A 6 6.72 -12.37 -2.51
N THR A 7 6.39 -11.77 -3.64
CA THR A 7 5.57 -12.38 -4.69
C THR A 7 6.44 -12.69 -5.91
N ASP A 8 5.88 -13.39 -6.90
CA ASP A 8 6.57 -13.71 -8.16
C ASP A 8 7.02 -12.44 -8.92
N THR A 9 6.37 -11.30 -8.66
CA THR A 9 6.58 -10.03 -9.36
C THR A 9 7.18 -8.93 -8.47
N TYR A 10 7.32 -9.16 -7.16
CA TYR A 10 7.80 -8.16 -6.21
C TYR A 10 8.63 -8.78 -5.08
N VAL A 11 9.91 -8.42 -5.04
CA VAL A 11 10.86 -8.89 -4.02
C VAL A 11 10.90 -7.89 -2.87
N THR A 12 10.70 -8.39 -1.66
CA THR A 12 10.66 -7.63 -0.41
C THR A 12 11.92 -7.86 0.42
N THR A 13 12.31 -6.84 1.19
CA THR A 13 13.27 -7.04 2.29
C THR A 13 12.53 -7.47 3.56
N PRO A 14 13.20 -8.14 4.51
CA PRO A 14 12.58 -8.51 5.79
C PRO A 14 12.03 -7.30 6.57
N GLU A 15 12.68 -6.14 6.47
CA GLU A 15 12.23 -4.90 7.11
C GLU A 15 10.94 -4.36 6.50
N LEU A 16 10.80 -4.43 5.17
CA LEU A 16 9.58 -4.04 4.47
C LEU A 16 8.43 -4.98 4.82
N GLU A 17 8.67 -6.30 4.81
CA GLU A 17 7.67 -7.29 5.22
C GLU A 17 7.20 -7.06 6.66
N LEU A 18 8.13 -6.80 7.58
CA LEU A 18 7.79 -6.52 8.97
C LEU A 18 6.88 -5.29 9.08
N SER A 19 7.24 -4.19 8.40
CA SER A 19 6.49 -2.93 8.42
C SER A 19 5.08 -3.11 7.86
N VAL A 20 4.94 -3.80 6.72
CA VAL A 20 3.64 -4.10 6.09
C VAL A 20 2.78 -4.98 6.99
N ASN A 21 3.33 -6.08 7.50
CA ASN A 21 2.59 -7.00 8.35
C ASN A 21 2.20 -6.37 9.69
N ALA A 22 3.04 -5.51 10.27
CA ALA A 22 2.71 -4.76 11.46
C ALA A 22 1.53 -3.80 11.21
N ALA A 23 1.55 -3.04 10.11
CA ALA A 23 0.47 -2.14 9.74
C ALA A 23 -0.87 -2.88 9.55
N ILE A 24 -0.85 -4.03 8.86
CA ILE A 24 -2.02 -4.89 8.67
C ILE A 24 -2.53 -5.42 10.03
N THR A 25 -1.64 -5.91 10.88
CA THR A 25 -2.01 -6.51 12.18
C THR A 25 -2.56 -5.48 13.16
N LEU A 26 -2.02 -4.26 13.13
CA LEU A 26 -2.41 -3.18 14.03
C LEU A 26 -3.57 -2.33 13.50
N GLU A 27 -4.01 -2.58 12.26
CA GLU A 27 -4.98 -1.75 11.54
C GLU A 27 -4.58 -0.27 11.53
N ARG A 28 -3.29 -0.02 11.31
CA ARG A 28 -2.72 1.33 11.27
C ARG A 28 -2.26 1.70 9.87
N PRO A 29 -2.36 2.99 9.49
CA PRO A 29 -1.88 3.46 8.20
C PRO A 29 -0.36 3.30 8.09
N LEU A 30 0.12 2.94 6.89
CA LEU A 30 1.53 2.81 6.57
C LEU A 30 1.92 3.82 5.49
N LEU A 31 2.88 4.71 5.80
CA LEU A 31 3.45 5.65 4.85
C LEU A 31 4.77 5.11 4.31
N ILE A 32 4.83 4.86 3.00
CA ILE A 32 6.05 4.40 2.32
C ILE A 32 6.76 5.58 1.66
N LYS A 33 8.07 5.71 1.93
CA LYS A 33 8.96 6.72 1.34
C LYS A 33 10.07 6.04 0.52
N GLY A 34 10.64 6.75 -0.44
CA GLY A 34 11.80 6.30 -1.22
C GLY A 34 11.90 6.98 -2.58
N GLU A 35 13.00 6.75 -3.29
CA GLU A 35 13.30 7.36 -4.59
C GLU A 35 12.22 7.07 -5.66
N PRO A 36 11.97 7.97 -6.62
CA PRO A 36 11.09 7.69 -7.75
C PRO A 36 11.46 6.38 -8.45
N GLY A 37 10.46 5.58 -8.86
CA GLY A 37 10.69 4.32 -9.57
C GLY A 37 11.00 3.09 -8.71
N THR A 38 11.04 3.18 -7.37
CA THR A 38 11.35 2.03 -6.49
C THR A 38 10.16 1.08 -6.20
N GLY A 39 9.14 1.05 -7.05
CA GLY A 39 8.03 0.09 -6.92
C GLY A 39 7.03 0.35 -5.79
N LYS A 40 6.93 1.57 -5.26
CA LYS A 40 5.98 1.92 -4.17
C LYS A 40 4.50 1.70 -4.56
N THR A 41 4.12 2.07 -5.77
CA THR A 41 2.75 1.83 -6.27
C THR A 41 2.51 0.33 -6.45
N LEU A 42 3.48 -0.38 -7.03
CA LEU A 42 3.41 -1.83 -7.24
C LEU A 42 3.29 -2.59 -5.91
N LEU A 43 3.97 -2.14 -4.85
CA LEU A 43 3.85 -2.73 -3.52
C LEU A 43 2.39 -2.76 -3.04
N ALA A 44 1.65 -1.65 -3.21
CA ALA A 44 0.25 -1.59 -2.79
C ALA A 44 -0.63 -2.59 -3.58
N GLU A 45 -0.38 -2.72 -4.88
CA GLU A 45 -1.07 -3.68 -5.74
C GLU A 45 -0.78 -5.13 -5.34
N GLU A 46 0.47 -5.47 -5.06
CA GLU A 46 0.88 -6.82 -4.66
C GLU A 46 0.37 -7.19 -3.26
N ILE A 47 0.32 -6.21 -2.33
CA ILE A 47 -0.33 -6.40 -1.03
C ILE A 47 -1.81 -6.73 -1.22
N ALA A 48 -2.54 -5.94 -2.03
CA ALA A 48 -3.96 -6.17 -2.27
C ALA A 48 -4.24 -7.55 -2.89
N LYS A 49 -3.44 -7.95 -3.90
CA LYS A 49 -3.50 -9.29 -4.51
C LYS A 49 -3.25 -10.40 -3.48
N SER A 50 -2.21 -10.27 -2.65
CA SER A 50 -1.84 -11.26 -1.63
C SER A 50 -2.94 -11.43 -0.57
N LEU A 51 -3.58 -10.32 -0.18
CA LEU A 51 -4.69 -10.30 0.77
C LEU A 51 -6.04 -10.67 0.14
N LYS A 52 -6.11 -10.79 -1.19
CA LYS A 52 -7.36 -11.01 -1.96
C LYS A 52 -8.42 -9.95 -1.67
N THR A 53 -7.99 -8.69 -1.68
CA THR A 53 -8.84 -7.52 -1.50
C THR A 53 -8.73 -6.58 -2.69
N ASP A 54 -9.73 -5.73 -2.85
CA ASP A 54 -9.67 -4.64 -3.82
C ASP A 54 -8.75 -3.53 -3.32
N ILE A 55 -8.09 -2.85 -4.27
CA ILE A 55 -7.30 -1.65 -4.02
C ILE A 55 -8.11 -0.42 -4.44
N VAL A 56 -8.30 0.50 -3.50
CA VAL A 56 -8.88 1.81 -3.78
C VAL A 56 -7.75 2.81 -3.96
N GLN A 57 -7.59 3.33 -5.18
CA GLN A 57 -6.53 4.27 -5.51
C GLN A 57 -7.08 5.69 -5.55
N TRP A 58 -6.64 6.54 -4.61
CA TRP A 58 -7.03 7.95 -4.58
C TRP A 58 -5.81 8.87 -4.76
N HIS A 59 -5.80 9.62 -5.85
CA HIS A 59 -4.70 10.53 -6.20
C HIS A 59 -4.89 11.90 -5.53
N ILE A 60 -4.08 12.20 -4.52
CA ILE A 60 -4.10 13.48 -3.80
C ILE A 60 -3.15 14.50 -4.44
N LYS A 61 -3.65 15.72 -4.68
CA LYS A 61 -2.89 16.91 -5.11
C LYS A 61 -3.05 18.01 -4.07
N SER A 62 -2.21 19.05 -4.13
CA SER A 62 -2.35 20.23 -3.25
C SER A 62 -3.68 20.96 -3.40
N THR A 63 -4.37 20.75 -4.52
CA THR A 63 -5.69 21.31 -4.82
C THR A 63 -6.85 20.38 -4.45
N THR A 64 -6.58 19.15 -3.99
CA THR A 64 -7.62 18.19 -3.59
C THR A 64 -8.33 18.66 -2.32
N LYS A 65 -9.66 18.71 -2.35
CA LYS A 65 -10.52 19.10 -1.23
C LYS A 65 -11.16 17.88 -0.57
N ALA A 66 -11.49 18.01 0.72
CA ALA A 66 -12.16 16.95 1.49
C ALA A 66 -13.47 16.47 0.84
N GLN A 67 -14.25 17.38 0.25
CA GLN A 67 -15.48 17.04 -0.46
C GLN A 67 -15.24 16.03 -1.59
N GLN A 68 -14.15 16.17 -2.34
CA GLN A 68 -13.82 15.25 -3.43
C GLN A 68 -13.51 13.85 -2.89
N GLY A 69 -12.87 13.77 -1.71
CA GLY A 69 -12.64 12.49 -1.04
C GLY A 69 -13.88 11.82 -0.47
N LEU A 70 -14.99 12.56 -0.31
CA LEU A 70 -16.25 12.00 0.16
C LEU A 70 -17.14 11.48 -0.98
N TYR A 71 -16.96 11.97 -2.21
CA TYR A 71 -17.91 11.73 -3.31
C TYR A 71 -17.29 11.30 -4.66
N GLU A 72 -15.99 11.54 -4.90
CA GLU A 72 -15.38 11.46 -6.25
C GLU A 72 -14.14 10.53 -6.31
N TYR A 73 -13.89 9.71 -5.29
CA TYR A 73 -12.69 8.87 -5.21
C TYR A 73 -12.79 7.56 -5.99
#